data_AF-A0A7Z0BIL0-F1
#
_entry.id   AF-A0A7Z0BIL0-F1
#
_cell.length_a   1.000
_cell.length_b   1.000
_cell.length_c   1.000
_cell.angle_alpha   90.00
_cell.angle_beta   90.00
_cell.angle_gamma   90.00
#
_symmetry.space_group_name_H-M   'P 1'
#
loop_
_entity.id
_entity.type
_entity.pdbx_description
1 polymer ?
#
loop_
_entity_poly.entity_id
_entity_poly.type
_entity_poly.pdbx_seq_one_letter_code
_entity_poly.pdbx_strand_id
1 'polypeptide(L)'
;MTLGIGGTLLVGSLDFSGSPFEGALDACGLKEGTSARIGDEGRSLDLDHQGQDESSGLQIADLNCVLDQLEAPDSVVSQMEQTRALDGRQSADWNGIEASWGYHPDTGLDVLLALS
;
A
#
# COMPACT_ATOMS: atom_id res chain seq x y z
N MET A 1 6.46 57.87 13.96
CA MET A 1 6.74 56.61 14.68
C MET A 1 5.54 55.70 14.47
N THR A 2 5.63 54.77 13.55
CA THR A 2 4.62 53.70 13.39
C THR A 2 5.40 52.41 13.32
N LEU A 3 5.28 51.62 14.39
CA LEU A 3 5.90 50.31 14.55
C LEU A 3 5.34 49.34 13.50
N GLY A 4 6.23 48.54 12.94
CA GLY A 4 5.87 47.42 12.07
C GLY A 4 5.38 46.20 12.85
N ILE A 5 4.82 45.26 12.12
CA ILE A 5 4.73 43.86 12.53
C ILE A 5 4.93 43.03 11.25
N GLY A 6 6.18 42.63 11.01
CA GLY A 6 6.50 41.61 10.01
C GLY A 6 6.21 40.25 10.64
N GLY A 7 5.06 39.67 10.31
CA GLY A 7 4.71 38.32 10.70
C GLY A 7 5.37 37.33 9.75
N THR A 8 6.48 36.73 10.16
CA THR A 8 7.11 35.63 9.44
C THR A 8 6.21 34.39 9.59
N LEU A 9 5.65 33.91 8.48
CA LEU A 9 4.97 32.62 8.44
C LEU A 9 6.02 31.53 8.66
N LEU A 10 6.01 30.91 9.83
CA LEU A 10 6.71 29.64 10.04
C LEU A 10 5.94 28.59 9.25
N VAL A 11 6.48 28.20 8.09
CA VAL A 11 6.09 26.96 7.43
C VAL A 11 6.61 25.85 8.34
N GLY A 12 5.74 25.35 9.22
CA GLY A 12 6.02 24.15 9.98
C GLY A 12 6.12 23.01 8.97
N SER A 13 7.31 22.43 8.84
CA SER A 13 7.46 21.12 8.20
C SER A 13 6.58 20.16 9.00
N LEU A 14 5.44 19.76 8.42
CA LEU A 14 4.71 18.62 8.93
C LEU A 14 5.63 17.43 8.69
N ASP A 15 6.25 16.97 9.76
CA ASP A 15 6.96 15.70 9.80
C ASP A 15 5.91 14.62 9.53
N PHE A 16 5.75 14.25 8.26
CA PHE A 16 5.09 13.02 7.85
C PHE A 16 6.06 11.90 8.24
N SER A 17 6.19 11.64 9.54
CA SER A 17 7.03 10.56 10.08
C SER A 17 6.42 9.18 9.84
N GLY A 18 5.27 9.10 9.15
CA GLY A 18 4.63 7.86 8.79
C GLY A 18 5.19 7.32 7.48
N SER A 19 5.34 6.01 7.41
CA SER A 19 5.77 5.37 6.16
C SER A 19 4.75 5.63 5.04
N PRO A 20 5.15 5.59 3.75
CA PRO A 20 4.19 5.68 2.65
C PRO A 20 3.08 4.63 2.76
N PHE A 21 3.39 3.48 3.35
CA PHE A 21 2.43 2.40 3.60
C PHE A 21 1.40 2.76 4.67
N GLU A 22 1.81 3.38 5.79
CA GLU A 22 0.87 3.88 6.81
C GLU A 22 -0.09 4.91 6.20
N GLY A 23 0.46 5.87 5.43
CA GLY A 23 -0.35 6.89 4.76
C GLY A 23 -1.37 6.30 3.78
N ALA A 24 -0.98 5.26 3.01
CA ALA A 24 -1.88 4.59 2.08
C ALA A 24 -3.00 3.83 2.80
N LEU A 25 -2.69 3.10 3.88
CA LEU A 25 -3.73 2.41 4.68
C LEU A 25 -4.72 3.41 5.29
N ASP A 26 -4.21 4.47 5.91
CA ASP A 26 -5.04 5.51 6.54
C ASP A 26 -5.97 6.20 5.54
N ALA A 27 -5.46 6.53 4.34
CA ALA A 27 -6.25 7.13 3.27
C ALA A 27 -7.39 6.20 2.78
N CYS A 28 -7.17 4.89 2.84
CA CYS A 28 -8.16 3.87 2.52
C CYS A 28 -9.06 3.47 3.71
N GLY A 29 -8.89 4.12 4.88
CA GLY A 29 -9.66 3.80 6.08
C GLY A 29 -9.33 2.42 6.66
N LEU A 30 -8.19 1.84 6.27
CA LEU A 30 -7.68 0.58 6.77
C LEU A 30 -6.85 0.80 8.03
N LYS A 31 -6.78 -0.25 8.83
CA LYS A 31 -5.91 -0.29 10.01
C LYS A 31 -5.01 -1.49 9.88
N GLU A 32 -3.84 -1.41 10.51
CA GLU A 32 -3.01 -2.59 10.70
C GLU A 32 -3.83 -3.71 11.35
N GLY A 33 -3.65 -4.91 10.81
CA GLY A 33 -4.37 -6.10 11.23
C GLY A 33 -3.79 -7.32 10.55
N THR A 34 -4.51 -8.43 10.54
CA THR A 34 -4.00 -9.66 9.91
C THR A 34 -3.85 -9.52 8.39
N SER A 35 -4.77 -8.80 7.74
CA SER A 35 -4.83 -8.71 6.27
C SER A 35 -4.09 -7.51 5.67
N ALA A 36 -3.59 -6.60 6.50
CA ALA A 36 -2.73 -5.49 6.12
C ALA A 36 -1.71 -5.27 7.23
N ARG A 37 -0.44 -5.62 6.98
CA ARG A 37 0.63 -5.63 7.99
C ARG A 37 1.81 -4.82 7.53
N ILE A 38 2.17 -3.81 8.31
CA ILE A 38 3.38 -3.04 8.09
C ILE A 38 4.54 -3.75 8.79
N GLY A 39 5.63 -3.91 8.04
CA GLY A 39 6.84 -4.58 8.48
C GLY A 39 8.07 -3.70 8.34
N ASP A 40 9.21 -4.24 8.74
CA ASP A 40 10.54 -3.66 8.54
C ASP A 40 10.66 -2.18 8.93
N GLU A 41 10.12 -1.83 10.11
CA GLU A 41 10.11 -0.45 10.63
C GLU A 41 9.43 0.53 9.67
N GLY A 42 8.34 0.10 9.02
CA GLY A 42 7.59 0.90 8.04
C GLY A 42 8.09 0.75 6.60
N ARG A 43 9.06 -0.13 6.34
CA ARG A 43 9.65 -0.31 5.01
C ARG A 43 9.08 -1.44 4.19
N SER A 44 8.13 -2.21 4.73
CA SER A 44 7.35 -3.17 3.97
C SER A 44 5.86 -3.15 4.34
N LEU A 45 5.04 -3.60 3.41
CA LEU A 45 3.61 -3.77 3.57
C LEU A 45 3.18 -5.10 2.96
N ASP A 46 2.58 -5.95 3.78
CA ASP A 46 1.97 -7.23 3.41
C ASP A 46 0.46 -7.04 3.35
N LEU A 47 -0.13 -7.32 2.19
CA LEU A 47 -1.56 -7.21 1.91
C LEU A 47 -2.07 -8.59 1.50
N ASP A 48 -3.08 -9.06 2.23
CA ASP A 48 -3.72 -10.35 2.02
C ASP A 48 -5.17 -10.09 1.59
N HIS A 49 -5.47 -10.38 0.32
CA HIS A 49 -6.82 -10.28 -0.24
C HIS A 49 -7.56 -11.60 -0.07
N GLN A 50 -8.82 -11.50 0.37
CA GLN A 50 -9.69 -12.64 0.63
C GLN A 50 -9.81 -13.61 -0.56
N GLY A 51 -9.48 -14.88 -0.31
CA GLY A 51 -9.77 -15.99 -1.22
C GLY A 51 -11.23 -16.47 -1.19
N GLN A 52 -11.61 -17.34 -2.13
CA GLN A 52 -12.99 -17.84 -2.25
C GLN A 52 -13.43 -18.69 -1.05
N ASP A 53 -12.50 -19.37 -0.40
CA ASP A 53 -12.75 -20.28 0.73
C ASP A 53 -12.45 -19.65 2.09
N GLU A 54 -12.13 -18.35 2.12
CA GLU A 54 -11.76 -17.63 3.34
C GLU A 54 -12.86 -16.68 3.82
N SER A 55 -12.99 -16.56 5.14
CA SER A 55 -13.91 -15.60 5.77
C SER A 55 -13.22 -14.30 6.22
N SER A 56 -11.92 -14.16 5.94
CA SER A 56 -11.06 -13.04 6.30
C SER A 56 -10.19 -12.65 5.10
N GLY A 57 -9.55 -11.47 5.16
CA GLY A 57 -8.83 -10.89 4.03
C GLY A 57 -9.36 -9.51 3.69
N LEU A 58 -8.56 -8.73 2.96
CA LEU A 58 -8.96 -7.44 2.42
C LEU A 58 -10.03 -7.64 1.36
N GLN A 59 -11.00 -6.72 1.30
CA GLN A 59 -11.89 -6.64 0.16
C GLN A 59 -11.10 -6.15 -1.06
N ILE A 60 -11.49 -6.58 -2.27
CA ILE A 60 -10.79 -6.17 -3.49
C ILE A 60 -10.77 -4.65 -3.68
N ALA A 61 -11.83 -3.95 -3.22
CA ALA A 61 -11.90 -2.50 -3.25
C ALA A 61 -10.86 -1.83 -2.34
N ASP A 62 -10.58 -2.44 -1.18
CA ASP A 62 -9.60 -1.94 -0.22
C ASP A 62 -8.17 -2.16 -0.74
N LEU A 63 -7.90 -3.34 -1.29
CA LEU A 63 -6.62 -3.64 -1.96
C LEU A 63 -6.36 -2.64 -3.10
N ASN A 64 -7.34 -2.43 -3.98
CA ASN A 64 -7.22 -1.50 -5.09
C ASN A 64 -7.03 -0.05 -4.61
N CYS A 65 -7.70 0.35 -3.52
CA CYS A 65 -7.48 1.66 -2.92
C CYS A 65 -6.01 1.82 -2.49
N VAL A 66 -5.44 0.84 -1.79
CA VAL A 66 -4.04 0.92 -1.32
C VAL A 66 -3.07 1.00 -2.48
N LEU A 67 -3.26 0.17 -3.51
CA LEU A 67 -2.43 0.19 -4.72
C LEU A 67 -2.52 1.54 -5.45
N ASP A 68 -3.70 2.15 -5.53
CA ASP A 68 -3.92 3.49 -6.09
C ASP A 68 -3.22 4.59 -5.27
N GLN A 69 -3.35 4.55 -3.93
CA GLN A 69 -2.65 5.51 -3.05
C GLN A 69 -1.13 5.40 -3.12
N LEU A 70 -0.60 4.21 -3.46
CA LEU A 70 0.81 3.98 -3.71
C LEU A 70 1.22 4.20 -5.18
N GLU A 71 0.30 4.73 -6.00
CA GLU A 71 0.52 5.05 -7.41
C GLU A 71 0.98 3.85 -8.26
N ALA A 72 0.48 2.65 -7.96
CA ALA A 72 0.74 1.46 -8.75
C ALA A 72 0.26 1.67 -10.20
N PRO A 73 1.11 1.43 -11.23
CA PRO A 73 0.68 1.58 -12.61
C PRO A 73 -0.48 0.64 -12.97
N ASP A 74 -1.43 1.09 -13.80
CA ASP A 74 -2.54 0.27 -14.31
C ASP A 74 -2.06 -1.07 -14.89
N SER A 75 -0.88 -1.10 -15.51
CA SER A 75 -0.28 -2.32 -16.05
C SER A 75 0.10 -3.33 -14.97
N VAL A 76 0.58 -2.86 -13.81
CA VAL A 76 0.92 -3.72 -12.67
C VAL A 76 -0.36 -4.28 -12.04
N VAL A 77 -1.37 -3.44 -11.83
CA VAL A 77 -2.69 -3.88 -11.34
C VAL A 77 -3.31 -4.90 -12.31
N SER A 78 -3.26 -4.63 -13.62
CA SER A 78 -3.73 -5.56 -14.65
C SER A 78 -2.97 -6.89 -14.64
N GLN A 79 -1.68 -6.89 -14.33
CA GLN A 79 -0.90 -8.12 -14.17
C GLN A 79 -1.32 -8.91 -12.93
N MET A 80 -1.57 -8.24 -11.80
CA MET A 80 -2.11 -8.86 -10.59
C MET A 80 -3.46 -9.54 -10.87
N GLU A 81 -4.39 -8.84 -11.52
CA GLU A 81 -5.72 -9.36 -11.88
C GLU A 81 -5.68 -10.60 -12.82
N GLN A 82 -4.66 -10.67 -13.68
CA GLN A 82 -4.48 -11.76 -14.64
C GLN A 82 -3.62 -12.91 -14.11
N THR A 83 -3.03 -12.77 -12.92
CA THR A 83 -2.14 -13.78 -12.34
C THR A 83 -2.93 -15.02 -11.96
N ARG A 84 -2.46 -16.18 -12.41
CA ARG A 84 -3.06 -17.49 -12.07
C ARG A 84 -2.16 -18.22 -11.10
N ALA A 85 -2.72 -19.18 -10.36
CA ALA A 85 -1.96 -19.99 -9.40
C ALA A 85 -0.75 -20.69 -10.02
N LEU A 86 -0.84 -21.10 -11.28
CA LEU A 86 0.25 -21.78 -11.99
C LEU A 86 1.37 -20.85 -12.47
N ASP A 87 1.15 -19.53 -12.46
CA ASP A 87 2.16 -18.57 -12.88
C ASP A 87 3.24 -18.39 -11.81
N GLY A 88 2.95 -18.79 -10.56
CA GLY A 88 3.86 -18.64 -9.43
C GLY A 88 3.97 -17.19 -8.97
N ARG A 89 5.00 -16.90 -8.17
CA ARG A 89 5.25 -15.55 -7.67
C ARG A 89 5.67 -14.63 -8.83
N GLN A 90 4.96 -13.51 -8.98
CA GLN A 90 5.28 -12.43 -9.91
C GLN A 90 5.92 -11.26 -9.17
N SER A 91 6.50 -10.31 -9.92
CA SER A 91 7.07 -9.08 -9.37
C SER A 91 7.01 -7.91 -10.35
N ALA A 92 7.03 -6.69 -9.81
CA ALA A 92 7.11 -5.44 -10.54
C ALA A 92 7.72 -4.36 -9.63
N ASP A 93 8.15 -3.24 -10.22
CA ASP A 93 8.67 -2.09 -9.48
C ASP A 93 8.10 -0.78 -10.02
N TRP A 94 7.85 0.18 -9.13
CA TRP A 94 7.47 1.55 -9.48
C TRP A 94 7.80 2.49 -8.32
N ASN A 95 8.16 3.74 -8.61
CA ASN A 95 8.33 4.80 -7.60
C ASN A 95 9.19 4.43 -6.36
N GLY A 96 10.18 3.53 -6.52
CA GLY A 96 11.01 3.04 -5.40
C GLY A 96 10.32 2.00 -4.50
N ILE A 97 9.23 1.41 -4.96
CA ILE A 97 8.53 0.27 -4.36
C ILE A 97 8.81 -0.95 -5.22
N GLU A 98 9.33 -2.01 -4.61
CA GLU A 98 9.38 -3.35 -5.17
C GLU A 98 8.15 -4.12 -4.69
N ALA A 99 7.39 -4.68 -5.63
CA ALA A 99 6.23 -5.50 -5.36
C ALA A 99 6.48 -6.95 -5.76
N SER A 100 6.03 -7.87 -4.93
CA SER A 100 5.94 -9.29 -5.27
C SER A 100 4.57 -9.82 -4.87
N TRP A 101 3.92 -10.58 -5.75
CA TRP A 101 2.61 -11.14 -5.45
C TRP A 101 2.46 -12.58 -5.92
N GLY A 102 1.55 -13.30 -5.28
CA GLY A 102 1.06 -14.61 -5.72
C GLY A 102 -0.45 -14.65 -5.63
N TYR A 103 -1.06 -15.56 -6.39
CA TYR A 103 -2.50 -15.78 -6.36
C TYR A 103 -2.82 -17.26 -6.19
N HIS A 104 -3.82 -17.58 -5.37
CA HIS A 104 -4.50 -18.87 -5.39
C HIS A 104 -6.01 -18.64 -5.23
N PRO A 105 -6.90 -19.38 -5.93
CA PRO A 105 -8.34 -19.22 -5.75
C PRO A 105 -8.79 -19.34 -4.29
N ASP A 106 -8.21 -20.27 -3.54
CA ASP A 106 -8.58 -20.55 -2.15
C ASP A 106 -8.11 -19.48 -1.17
N THR A 107 -6.95 -18.85 -1.39
CA THR A 107 -6.31 -17.87 -0.47
C THR A 107 -6.20 -16.46 -1.05
N GLY A 108 -6.80 -16.22 -2.21
CA GLY A 108 -6.81 -14.92 -2.87
C GLY A 108 -5.43 -14.45 -3.35
N LEU A 109 -5.22 -13.14 -3.29
CA LEU A 109 -3.99 -12.49 -3.77
C LEU A 109 -3.16 -12.05 -2.56
N ASP A 110 -1.95 -12.59 -2.46
CA ASP A 110 -0.95 -12.19 -1.46
C ASP A 110 0.03 -11.22 -2.09
N VAL A 111 0.13 -9.99 -1.57
CA VAL A 111 1.03 -8.95 -2.08
C VAL A 111 2.01 -8.51 -0.99
N LEU A 112 3.30 -8.49 -1.32
CA LEU A 112 4.35 -7.90 -0.52
C LEU A 112 4.90 -6.69 -1.26
N LEU A 113 4.93 -5.54 -0.60
CA LEU A 113 5.53 -4.30 -1.07
C LEU A 113 6.73 -3.96 -0.17
N ALA A 114 7.83 -3.49 -0.73
CA ALA A 114 9.01 -3.06 0.01
C ALA A 114 9.64 -1.81 -0.61
N LEU A 115 10.17 -0.92 0.23
CA LEU A 115 10.92 0.25 -0.25
C LEU A 115 12.34 -0.13 -0.65
N SER A 116 12.70 0.14 -1.91
CA SER A 116 14.04 -0.09 -2.49
C SER A 116 15.13 0.78 -1.86
#